data_AF-A0A7L2PLF7-F1
#
_entry.id   AF-A0A7L2PLF7-F1
#
_cell.length_a   1.000
_cell.length_b   1.000
_cell.length_c   1.000
_cell.angle_alpha   90.00
_cell.angle_beta   90.00
_cell.angle_gamma   90.00
#
_symmetry.space_group_name_H-M   'P 1'
#
loop_
_entity.id
_entity.type
_entity.pdbx_description
1 polymer ?
#
loop_
_entity_poly.entity_id
_entity_poly.type
_entity_poly.pdbx_seq_one_letter_code
_entity_poly.pdbx_strand_id
1 'polypeptide(L)' 'SVARAQVQQEPSLETTEGTGINITCSHPKIQGTDWIHWYRHLPGRGLEFLVSAHKGLKELPEIAGKLLVSADRRSSA' A
#
# COMPACT_ATOMS: atom_id res chain seq x y z
N SER A 1 18.97 10.44 11.56
CA SER A 1 18.78 8.98 11.48
C SER A 1 17.53 8.72 10.67
N VAL A 2 17.61 7.91 9.60
CA VAL A 2 16.42 7.49 8.84
C VAL A 2 15.88 6.24 9.51
N ALA A 3 14.74 6.34 10.19
CA ALA A 3 14.05 5.15 10.70
C ALA A 3 13.40 4.42 9.51
N ARG A 4 13.83 3.19 9.24
CA ARG A 4 13.19 2.35 8.22
C ARG A 4 11.91 1.78 8.80
N ALA A 5 10.77 2.06 8.18
CA ALA A 5 9.53 1.37 8.51
C ALA A 5 9.72 -0.14 8.23
N GLN A 6 9.40 -0.98 9.21
CA GLN A 6 9.39 -2.44 9.03
C GLN A 6 8.02 -2.84 8.51
N VAL A 7 7.92 -3.00 7.20
CA VAL A 7 6.71 -3.44 6.51
C VAL A 7 6.97 -4.77 5.80
N GLN A 8 5.93 -5.58 5.66
CA GLN A 8 6.00 -6.87 4.96
C GLN A 8 4.95 -6.91 3.85
N GLN A 9 5.39 -7.22 2.63
CA GLN A 9 4.54 -7.47 1.47
C GLN A 9 4.98 -8.79 0.83
N GLU A 10 4.07 -9.41 0.07
CA GLU A 10 4.48 -10.53 -0.78
C GLU A 10 5.43 -10.03 -1.87
N PRO A 11 6.55 -10.73 -2.12
CA PRO A 11 7.58 -10.25 -3.03
C PRO A 11 7.18 -10.33 -4.50
N SER A 12 6.24 -11.20 -4.83
CA SER A 12 5.76 -11.42 -6.20
C SER A 12 4.33 -11.95 -6.19
N LEU A 13 3.56 -11.55 -7.20
CA LEU A 13 2.25 -12.10 -7.50
C LEU A 13 2.09 -12.15 -9.01
N GLU A 14 1.62 -13.27 -9.54
CA GLU A 14 1.30 -13.44 -10.96
C GLU A 14 -0.22 -13.60 -11.12
N THR A 15 -0.76 -13.03 -12.19
CA THR A 15 -2.18 -13.09 -12.49
C THR A 15 -2.41 -12.97 -13.99
N THR A 16 -3.65 -13.13 -14.42
CA THR A 16 -4.08 -12.91 -15.81
C THR A 16 -4.55 -11.48 -16.01
N GLU A 17 -4.37 -10.95 -17.23
CA GLU A 17 -4.82 -9.61 -17.58
C GLU A 17 -6.34 -9.45 -17.33
N GLY A 18 -6.74 -8.32 -16.76
CA GLY A 18 -8.12 -8.03 -16.37
C GLY A 18 -8.55 -8.60 -15.01
N THR A 19 -7.74 -9.45 -14.38
CA THR A 19 -8.00 -9.95 -13.03
C THR A 19 -7.56 -8.92 -11.99
N GLY A 20 -8.50 -8.48 -11.14
CA GLY A 20 -8.18 -7.65 -9.99
C GLY A 20 -7.32 -8.41 -8.97
N ILE A 21 -6.30 -7.75 -8.44
CA ILE A 21 -5.43 -8.31 -7.41
C ILE A 21 -5.56 -7.55 -6.10
N ASN A 22 -5.20 -8.20 -5.00
CA ASN A 22 -5.05 -7.57 -3.71
C ASN A 22 -3.59 -7.63 -3.27
N ILE A 23 -2.96 -6.49 -3.04
CA ILE A 23 -1.57 -6.41 -2.58
C ILE A 23 -1.61 -6.06 -1.10
N THR A 24 -1.32 -7.03 -0.24
CA THR A 24 -1.37 -6.78 1.21
C THR A 24 -0.03 -6.26 1.71
N CYS A 25 -0.07 -5.32 2.64
CA CYS A 25 1.07 -4.82 3.39
C CYS A 25 0.79 -4.92 4.90
N SER A 26 1.70 -5.55 5.64
CA SER A 26 1.64 -5.64 7.10
C SER A 26 2.54 -4.58 7.73
N HIS A 27 2.02 -3.92 8.78
CA HIS A 27 2.70 -2.87 9.52
C HIS A 27 2.85 -3.25 11.00
N PRO A 28 3.70 -4.24 11.35
CA PRO A 28 3.79 -4.77 12.72
C PRO A 28 4.18 -3.72 13.78
N LYS A 29 4.87 -2.65 13.36
CA LYS A 29 5.41 -1.60 14.26
C LYS A 29 4.79 -0.22 14.06
N ILE A 30 3.65 -0.11 13.37
CA ILE A 30 3.00 1.18 13.15
C ILE A 30 2.53 1.81 14.47
N GLN A 31 2.69 3.13 14.61
CA GLN A 31 2.39 3.89 15.83
C GLN A 31 1.35 4.99 15.61
N GLY A 32 0.87 5.59 16.71
CA GLY A 32 -0.32 6.45 16.83
C GLY A 32 -0.64 7.37 15.64
N THR A 33 0.32 8.19 15.19
CA THR A 33 0.11 9.20 14.15
C THR A 33 0.70 8.83 12.79
N ASP A 34 1.29 7.64 12.66
CA ASP A 34 1.92 7.23 11.41
C ASP A 34 0.88 7.10 10.28
N TRP A 35 1.28 7.55 9.10
CA TRP A 35 0.52 7.44 7.86
C TRP A 35 1.11 6.35 6.98
N ILE A 36 0.24 5.55 6.37
CA ILE A 36 0.62 4.54 5.39
C ILE A 36 0.64 5.20 4.02
N HIS A 37 1.75 5.06 3.31
CA HIS A 37 1.94 5.63 1.98
C HIS A 37 2.15 4.50 0.99
N TRP A 38 1.37 4.51 -0.09
CA TRP A 38 1.50 3.56 -1.19
C TRP A 38 2.14 4.24 -2.39
N TYR A 39 3.13 3.58 -2.95
CA TYR A 39 3.83 3.99 -4.16
C TYR A 39 3.83 2.87 -5.17
N ARG A 40 3.83 3.22 -6.45
CA ARG A 40 4.03 2.30 -7.57
C ARG A 40 5.33 2.66 -8.28
N HIS A 41 6.06 1.64 -8.72
CA HIS A 41 7.22 1.80 -9.58
C HIS A 41 7.09 0.84 -10.76
N LEU A 42 7.02 1.39 -11.97
CA LEU A 42 6.99 0.62 -13.20
C LEU A 42 8.38 0.65 -13.86
N PRO A 43 8.80 -0.41 -14.58
CA PRO A 43 10.08 -0.44 -15.27
C PRO A 43 10.30 0.81 -16.14
N GLY A 44 11.45 1.47 -15.95
CA GLY A 44 11.83 2.67 -16.71
C GLY A 44 11.15 3.97 -16.28
N ARG A 45 10.37 3.99 -15.20
CA ARG A 45 9.69 5.18 -14.67
C ARG A 45 10.20 5.55 -13.27
N GLY A 46 9.93 6.77 -12.84
CA GLY A 46 10.14 7.17 -11.44
C GLY A 46 9.12 6.52 -10.49
N LEU A 47 9.35 6.67 -9.19
CA LEU A 47 8.35 6.37 -8.15
C LEU A 47 7.11 7.25 -8.35
N GLU A 48 5.96 6.62 -8.39
CA GLU A 48 4.65 7.25 -8.48
C GLU A 48 3.97 7.14 -7.12
N PHE A 49 3.61 8.27 -6.53
CA PHE A 49 2.80 8.29 -5.30
C PHE A 49 1.35 7.99 -5.65
N LEU A 50 0.75 7.02 -4.96
CA LEU A 50 -0.64 6.62 -5.18
C LEU A 50 -1.58 7.27 -4.16
N VAL A 51 -1.30 7.08 -2.87
CA VAL A 51 -2.18 7.53 -1.79
C VAL A 51 -1.46 7.53 -0.43
N SER A 52 -1.90 8.39 0.48
CA SER A 52 -1.62 8.31 1.91
C SER A 52 -2.90 8.12 2.71
N ALA A 53 -2.87 7.22 3.68
CA ALA A 53 -4.03 6.91 4.50
C ALA A 53 -3.62 6.60 5.94
N HIS A 54 -4.42 7.09 6.89
CA HIS A 54 -4.26 6.75 8.31
C HIS A 54 -5.06 5.48 8.66
N LYS A 55 -6.32 5.39 8.20
CA LYS A 55 -7.21 4.23 8.33
C LYS A 55 -8.37 4.32 7.34
N GLY A 56 -9.09 3.21 7.14
CA GLY A 56 -10.31 3.16 6.35
C GLY A 56 -10.07 3.05 4.85
N LEU A 57 -11.14 3.24 4.08
CA LEU A 57 -11.16 3.12 2.62
C LEU A 57 -10.76 4.43 1.94
N LYS A 58 -9.93 4.33 0.91
CA LYS A 58 -9.60 5.39 -0.04
C LYS A 58 -9.77 4.86 -1.46
N GLU A 59 -10.48 5.61 -2.28
CA GLU A 59 -10.64 5.30 -3.70
C GLU A 59 -9.45 5.89 -4.48
N LEU A 60 -8.95 5.14 -5.47
CA LEU A 60 -7.86 5.52 -6.37
C LEU A 60 -8.35 5.45 -7.83
N PRO A 61 -9.13 6.44 -8.29
CA PRO A 61 -9.78 6.38 -9.60
C PRO A 61 -8.77 6.32 -10.76
N GLU A 62 -7.60 6.95 -10.63
CA GLU A 62 -6.56 6.98 -11.67
C GLU A 62 -6.02 5.60 -12.05
N ILE A 63 -6.11 4.63 -11.13
CA ILE A 63 -5.67 3.25 -11.35
C ILE A 63 -6.81 2.24 -11.22
N ALA A 64 -8.07 2.73 -11.21
CA ALA A 64 -9.27 1.94 -10.94
C ALA A 64 -9.13 1.03 -9.70
N GLY A 65 -8.47 1.55 -8.66
CA GLY A 65 -8.11 0.80 -7.46
C GLY A 65 -8.72 1.40 -6.20
N LYS A 66 -8.47 0.75 -5.08
CA LYS A 66 -8.83 1.22 -3.74
C LYS A 66 -7.78 0.77 -2.74
N LEU A 67 -7.64 1.51 -1.65
CA LEU A 67 -6.81 1.17 -0.51
C LEU A 67 -7.69 1.08 0.72
N LEU A 68 -7.68 -0.07 1.39
CA LEU A 68 -8.27 -0.28 2.70
C LEU A 68 -7.17 -0.41 3.74
N VAL A 69 -7.16 0.49 4.72
CA VAL A 69 -6.31 0.38 5.91
C VAL A 69 -7.15 -0.10 7.09
N SER A 70 -6.71 -1.16 7.77
CA SER A 70 -7.41 -1.72 8.93
C SER A 70 -7.57 -0.69 10.06
N ALA A 71 -8.58 -0.87 10.92
CA ALA A 71 -8.83 0.05 12.03
C ALA A 71 -7.66 0.11 13.03
N ASP A 72 -6.99 -1.03 13.26
CA ASP A 72 -5.77 -1.12 14.08
C ASP A 72 -4.50 -0.69 13.32
N ARG A 73 -4.63 -0.45 12.01
CA ARG A 73 -3.61 -0.01 11.05
C ARG A 73 -2.48 -1.00 10.81
N ARG A 74 -2.58 -2.20 11.38
CA ARG A 74 -1.56 -3.24 11.25
C ARG A 74 -1.57 -3.91 9.87
N SER A 75 -2.57 -3.65 9.04
CA SER A 75 -2.60 -4.08 7.65
C SER A 75 -3.19 -3.03 6.70
N SER A 76 -2.77 -3.07 5.44
CA SER A 76 -3.44 -2.41 4.34
C SER A 76 -3.47 -3.27 3.09
N ALA A 77 -4.47 -3.07 2.23
CA ALA A 77 -4.76 -3.86 1.04
C ALA A 77 -5.42 -2.99 -0.03
#